data_AF-A0A8J6AZE8-F1
#
_entry.id   AF-A0A8J6AZE8-F1
#
_cell.length_a   1.000
_cell.length_b   1.000
_cell.length_c   1.000
_cell.angle_alpha   90.00
_cell.angle_beta   90.00
_cell.angle_gamma   90.00
#
_symmetry.space_group_name_H-M   'P 1'
#
loop_
_entity.id
_entity.type
_entity.pdbx_description
1 polymer ?
#
loop_
_entity_poly.entity_id
_entity_poly.type
_entity_poly.pdbx_seq_one_letter_code
_entity_poly.pdbx_strand_id
1 'polypeptide(L)'
;MQDLEFQYKREKEEADLTLEQQRLYGDSDSGDDSDKRSCEESWRLISSLREKVPPGRVQSIVRRCGLPSSGKKREPIRVYQIPQRRRLGKDPRWLTLADLKMQAVKEICYEVALNDFKHSKQEIEAMSVIKMKELCRTYGKRDANEKEWWKAVARDVWDTVGVGEEDDSGKGGVQDLKAHIDKLTDILQEVKLQNNMKDEEIRALRDRMVKMERVMPVTQ
;
A
#
# COMPACT_ATOMS: atom_id res chain seq x y z
N MET A 1 -58.82 1.80 -41.79
CA MET A 1 -58.98 1.59 -40.33
C MET A 1 -58.25 0.31 -39.92
N GLN A 2 -58.63 -0.86 -40.42
CA GLN A 2 -57.95 -2.14 -40.09
C GLN A 2 -56.45 -2.18 -40.43
N ASP A 3 -56.01 -1.59 -41.55
CA ASP A 3 -54.58 -1.55 -41.90
C ASP A 3 -53.75 -0.67 -40.96
N LEU A 4 -54.33 0.42 -40.46
CA LEU A 4 -53.69 1.30 -39.46
C LEU A 4 -53.61 0.60 -38.11
N GLU A 5 -54.64 -0.15 -37.72
CA GLU A 5 -54.63 -0.96 -36.50
C GLU A 5 -53.58 -2.08 -36.58
N PHE A 6 -53.39 -2.70 -37.75
CA PHE A 6 -52.38 -3.72 -37.97
C PHE A 6 -50.95 -3.14 -37.94
N GLN A 7 -50.75 -1.96 -38.55
CA GLN A 7 -49.48 -1.23 -38.47
C GLN A 7 -49.14 -0.86 -37.03
N TYR A 8 -50.10 -0.29 -36.30
CA TYR A 8 -49.90 0.14 -34.92
C TYR A 8 -49.59 -1.04 -34.00
N LYS A 9 -50.26 -2.17 -34.21
CA LYS A 9 -49.98 -3.40 -33.45
C LYS A 9 -48.57 -3.94 -33.72
N ARG A 10 -48.13 -3.93 -34.97
CA ARG A 10 -46.78 -4.37 -35.35
C ARG A 10 -45.70 -3.45 -34.79
N GLU A 11 -45.90 -2.15 -34.88
CA GLU A 11 -44.97 -1.13 -34.37
C GLU A 11 -44.86 -1.21 -32.84
N LYS A 12 -45.97 -1.48 -32.15
CA LYS A 12 -45.98 -1.75 -30.72
C LYS A 12 -45.19 -3.01 -30.37
N GLU A 13 -45.40 -4.11 -31.09
CA GLU A 13 -44.68 -5.36 -30.85
C GLU A 13 -43.16 -5.21 -31.11
N GLU A 14 -42.77 -4.42 -32.10
CA GLU A 14 -41.36 -4.11 -32.40
C GLU A 14 -40.72 -3.22 -31.32
N ALA A 15 -41.47 -2.24 -30.79
CA ALA A 15 -41.04 -1.42 -29.66
C ALA A 15 -40.89 -2.25 -28.37
N ASP A 16 -41.85 -3.15 -28.09
CA ASP A 16 -41.80 -4.07 -26.95
C ASP A 16 -40.60 -5.03 -27.07
N LEU A 17 -40.34 -5.56 -28.27
CA LEU A 17 -39.19 -6.43 -28.53
C LEU A 17 -37.85 -5.69 -28.36
N THR A 18 -37.78 -4.41 -28.77
CA THR A 18 -36.59 -3.58 -28.60
C THR A 18 -36.31 -3.27 -27.13
N LEU A 19 -37.36 -3.00 -26.35
CA LEU A 19 -37.27 -2.83 -24.90
C LEU A 19 -36.84 -4.12 -24.19
N GLU A 20 -37.37 -5.27 -24.61
CA GLU A 20 -36.98 -6.58 -24.09
C GLU A 20 -35.52 -6.92 -24.44
N GLN A 21 -35.08 -6.58 -25.66
CA GLN A 21 -33.69 -6.76 -26.07
C GLN A 21 -32.74 -5.87 -25.26
N GLN A 22 -33.08 -4.59 -25.03
CA GLN A 22 -32.31 -3.71 -24.14
C GLN A 22 -32.27 -4.23 -22.69
N ARG A 23 -33.37 -4.80 -22.20
CA ARG A 23 -33.41 -5.44 -20.88
C ARG A 23 -32.47 -6.65 -20.80
N LEU A 24 -32.49 -7.52 -21.81
CA LEU A 24 -31.61 -8.70 -21.91
C LEU A 24 -30.13 -8.35 -22.10
N TYR A 25 -29.81 -7.29 -22.85
CA TYR A 25 -28.43 -6.79 -22.97
C TYR A 25 -27.94 -6.13 -21.67
N GLY A 26 -28.84 -5.50 -20.91
CA GLY A 26 -28.54 -4.99 -19.56
C GLY A 26 -28.29 -6.10 -18.53
N ASP A 27 -28.95 -7.25 -18.68
CA ASP A 27 -28.80 -8.46 -17.86
C ASP A 27 -27.72 -9.43 -18.37
N SER A 28 -26.98 -9.08 -19.43
CA SER A 28 -25.83 -9.86 -19.90
C SER A 28 -24.68 -9.75 -18.90
N ASP A 29 -24.74 -10.60 -17.88
CA ASP A 29 -23.84 -10.88 -16.77
C ASP A 29 -22.42 -11.37 -17.19
N SER A 30 -21.92 -10.91 -18.35
CA SER A 30 -20.58 -11.25 -18.87
C SER A 30 -19.51 -10.21 -18.51
N GLY A 31 -19.89 -9.11 -17.85
CA GLY A 31 -18.99 -8.01 -17.47
C GLY A 31 -18.37 -8.12 -16.07
N ASP A 32 -18.90 -8.96 -15.18
CA ASP A 32 -18.62 -8.91 -13.73
C ASP A 32 -17.42 -9.79 -13.28
N ASP A 33 -16.89 -10.63 -14.16
CA ASP A 33 -15.81 -11.57 -13.82
C ASP A 33 -14.41 -10.94 -13.96
N SER A 34 -14.31 -9.81 -14.68
CA SER A 34 -13.03 -9.11 -14.90
C SER A 34 -12.45 -8.60 -13.58
N ASP A 35 -13.19 -7.76 -12.84
CA ASP A 35 -12.69 -7.11 -11.62
C ASP A 35 -12.46 -8.08 -10.45
N LYS A 36 -13.20 -9.19 -10.41
CA LYS A 36 -12.97 -10.27 -9.43
C LYS A 36 -11.66 -11.00 -9.73
N ARG A 37 -11.41 -11.37 -10.99
CA ARG A 37 -10.13 -11.97 -11.42
C ARG A 37 -8.97 -11.02 -11.20
N SER A 38 -9.15 -9.72 -11.50
CA SER A 38 -8.19 -8.66 -11.22
C SER A 38 -7.77 -8.61 -9.77
N CYS A 39 -8.73 -8.68 -8.84
CA CYS A 39 -8.48 -8.64 -7.41
C CYS A 39 -7.68 -9.87 -6.95
N GLU A 40 -8.05 -11.08 -7.39
CA GLU A 40 -7.36 -12.31 -7.01
C GLU A 40 -5.95 -12.41 -7.61
N GLU A 41 -5.75 -11.99 -8.86
CA GLU A 41 -4.42 -11.94 -9.48
C GLU A 41 -3.52 -10.90 -8.81
N SER A 42 -4.08 -9.72 -8.51
CA SER A 42 -3.35 -8.67 -7.79
C SER A 42 -3.00 -9.10 -6.38
N TRP A 43 -3.91 -9.78 -5.69
CA TRP A 43 -3.63 -10.37 -4.39
C TRP A 43 -2.52 -11.42 -4.46
N ARG A 44 -2.55 -12.31 -5.45
CA ARG A 44 -1.50 -13.32 -5.65
C ARG A 44 -0.14 -12.67 -5.85
N LEU A 45 -0.07 -11.59 -6.65
CA LEU A 45 1.15 -10.81 -6.83
C LEU A 45 1.61 -10.19 -5.51
N ILE A 46 0.75 -9.44 -4.82
CA ILE A 46 1.07 -8.75 -3.57
C ILE A 46 1.54 -9.75 -2.50
N SER A 47 0.81 -10.86 -2.34
CA SER A 47 1.16 -11.92 -1.41
C SER A 47 2.51 -12.56 -1.74
N SER A 48 2.81 -12.81 -3.02
CA SER A 48 4.10 -13.38 -3.44
C SER A 48 5.25 -12.39 -3.26
N LEU A 49 5.01 -11.09 -3.46
CA LEU A 49 6.00 -10.06 -3.17
C LEU A 49 6.25 -9.96 -1.67
N ARG A 50 5.21 -10.01 -0.84
CA ARG A 50 5.34 -9.93 0.61
C ARG A 50 6.17 -11.08 1.21
N GLU A 51 6.11 -12.26 0.61
CA GLU A 51 6.96 -13.39 1.00
C GLU A 51 8.46 -13.11 0.78
N LYS A 52 8.80 -12.27 -0.20
CA LYS A 52 10.17 -12.06 -0.66
C LYS A 52 10.78 -10.72 -0.26
N VAL A 53 9.94 -9.71 0.01
CA VAL A 53 10.40 -8.34 0.28
C VAL A 53 9.55 -7.66 1.36
N PRO A 54 10.13 -6.71 2.12
CA PRO A 54 9.39 -5.92 3.10
C PRO A 54 8.31 -5.06 2.42
N PRO A 55 7.26 -4.64 3.16
CA PRO A 55 6.08 -4.01 2.57
C PRO A 55 6.40 -2.69 1.85
N GLY A 56 7.34 -1.86 2.34
CA GLY A 56 7.77 -0.66 1.62
C GLY A 56 8.37 -0.95 0.23
N ARG A 57 9.05 -2.09 0.07
CA ARG A 57 9.56 -2.53 -1.24
C ARG A 57 8.45 -3.10 -2.11
N VAL A 58 7.45 -3.77 -1.54
CA VAL A 58 6.22 -4.17 -2.25
C VAL A 58 5.56 -2.94 -2.88
N GLN A 59 5.38 -1.86 -2.12
CA GLN A 59 4.78 -0.61 -2.61
C GLN A 59 5.57 -0.03 -3.79
N SER A 60 6.88 0.10 -3.64
CA SER A 60 7.76 0.63 -4.71
C SER A 60 7.71 -0.21 -5.99
N ILE A 61 7.58 -1.54 -5.87
CA ILE A 61 7.45 -2.43 -7.03
C ILE A 61 6.07 -2.25 -7.66
N VAL A 62 5.00 -2.29 -6.88
CA VAL A 62 3.63 -2.17 -7.40
C VAL A 62 3.38 -0.79 -8.02
N ARG A 63 3.90 0.30 -7.47
CA ARG A 63 3.80 1.65 -8.07
C ARG A 63 4.56 1.76 -9.40
N ARG A 64 5.71 1.10 -9.52
CA ARG A 64 6.53 1.16 -10.75
C ARG A 64 6.03 0.22 -11.83
N CYS A 65 5.58 -0.97 -11.46
CA CYS A 65 5.21 -2.03 -12.39
C CYS A 65 3.70 -2.13 -12.65
N GLY A 66 2.87 -1.55 -11.78
CA GLY A 66 1.42 -1.66 -11.81
C GLY A 66 0.90 -3.02 -11.36
N LEU A 67 -0.43 -3.13 -11.25
CA LEU A 67 -1.11 -4.39 -10.97
C LEU A 67 -1.53 -5.11 -12.28
N PRO A 68 -1.59 -6.46 -12.30
CA PRO A 68 -1.83 -7.27 -13.51
C PRO A 68 -3.12 -6.94 -14.29
N SER A 69 -4.06 -6.21 -13.68
CA SER A 69 -5.34 -5.86 -14.29
C SER A 69 -5.65 -4.36 -14.27
N SER A 70 -4.67 -3.51 -13.94
CA SER A 70 -4.84 -2.05 -13.84
C SER A 70 -4.99 -1.35 -15.21
N GLY A 71 -5.06 -2.09 -16.32
CA GLY A 71 -5.04 -1.58 -17.69
C GLY A 71 -6.40 -1.20 -18.28
N LYS A 72 -7.52 -1.58 -17.66
CA LYS A 72 -8.83 -1.02 -18.04
C LYS A 72 -9.00 0.28 -17.26
N LYS A 73 -9.03 1.43 -17.95
CA LYS A 73 -9.47 2.70 -17.34
C LYS A 73 -10.80 2.41 -16.62
N ARG A 74 -10.83 2.50 -15.28
CA ARG A 74 -12.09 2.55 -14.55
C ARG A 74 -12.86 3.74 -15.12
N GLU A 75 -13.94 3.48 -15.85
CA GLU A 75 -14.82 4.56 -16.26
C GLU A 75 -15.28 5.29 -14.98
N PRO A 76 -15.37 6.64 -14.99
CA PRO A 76 -15.92 7.37 -13.87
C PRO A 76 -17.26 6.75 -13.48
N ILE A 77 -17.42 6.45 -12.19
CA ILE A 77 -18.65 5.88 -11.64
C ILE A 77 -19.80 6.78 -12.10
N ARG A 78 -20.64 6.29 -13.02
CA ARG A 78 -21.84 7.02 -13.43
C ARG A 78 -22.73 7.14 -12.20
N VAL A 79 -23.35 8.29 -11.99
CA VAL A 79 -24.05 8.70 -10.74
C VAL A 79 -25.16 7.72 -10.26
N TYR A 80 -25.51 6.70 -11.06
CA TYR A 80 -26.48 5.64 -10.72
C TYR A 80 -25.89 4.23 -10.68
N GLN A 81 -24.57 4.06 -10.88
CA GLN A 81 -23.91 2.77 -10.77
C GLN A 81 -23.56 2.52 -9.30
N ILE A 82 -24.30 1.61 -8.68
CA ILE A 82 -23.92 1.05 -7.38
C ILE A 82 -22.55 0.36 -7.58
N PRO A 83 -21.51 0.70 -6.80
CA PRO A 83 -20.23 0.00 -6.87
C PRO A 83 -20.45 -1.51 -6.78
N GLN A 84 -20.05 -2.23 -7.84
CA GLN A 84 -20.33 -3.65 -7.96
C GLN A 84 -19.57 -4.40 -6.86
N ARG A 85 -20.33 -5.19 -6.08
CA ARG A 85 -19.82 -5.91 -4.90
C ARG A 85 -19.13 -7.17 -5.37
N ARG A 86 -17.83 -7.30 -5.08
CA ARG A 86 -17.05 -8.51 -5.37
C ARG A 86 -17.51 -9.64 -4.45
N ARG A 87 -18.50 -10.42 -4.91
CA ARG A 87 -18.99 -11.60 -4.19
C ARG A 87 -17.95 -12.71 -4.20
N LEU A 88 -17.83 -13.44 -3.08
CA LEU A 88 -17.03 -14.66 -3.02
C LEU A 88 -17.62 -15.70 -3.99
N GLY A 89 -16.77 -16.30 -4.82
CA GLY A 89 -17.15 -17.39 -5.75
C GLY A 89 -17.40 -18.74 -5.08
N LYS A 90 -17.37 -18.81 -3.74
CA LYS A 90 -17.65 -20.02 -2.95
C LYS A 90 -19.09 -19.99 -2.43
N ASP A 91 -19.70 -21.17 -2.36
CA ASP A 91 -21.07 -21.35 -1.83
C ASP A 91 -21.19 -20.75 -0.42
N PRO A 92 -22.13 -19.80 -0.19
CA PRO A 92 -22.37 -19.14 1.10
C PRO A 92 -22.46 -20.09 2.31
N ARG A 93 -22.91 -21.33 2.11
CA ARG A 93 -23.12 -22.30 3.19
C ARG A 93 -21.83 -22.81 3.82
N TRP A 94 -20.72 -22.80 3.08
CA TRP A 94 -19.43 -23.36 3.51
C TRP A 94 -18.39 -22.29 3.88
N LEU A 95 -18.77 -21.02 3.81
CA LEU A 95 -17.86 -19.92 4.15
C LEU A 95 -17.70 -19.80 5.66
N THR A 96 -16.44 -19.93 6.09
CA THR A 96 -16.06 -19.67 7.47
C THR A 96 -15.79 -18.19 7.69
N LEU A 97 -15.78 -17.76 8.95
CA LEU A 97 -15.38 -16.40 9.30
C LEU A 97 -13.94 -16.08 8.85
N ALA A 98 -13.05 -17.08 8.85
CA ALA A 98 -11.69 -16.91 8.36
C ALA A 98 -11.65 -16.63 6.84
N ASP A 99 -12.51 -17.28 6.06
CA ASP A 99 -12.65 -16.98 4.62
C ASP A 99 -13.13 -15.54 4.39
N LEU A 100 -14.10 -15.05 5.20
CA LEU A 100 -14.58 -13.67 5.12
C LEU A 100 -13.48 -12.66 5.48
N LYS A 101 -12.71 -12.94 6.54
CA LYS A 101 -11.56 -12.09 6.92
C LYS A 101 -10.52 -12.03 5.81
N MET A 102 -10.12 -13.20 5.29
CA MET A 102 -9.17 -13.28 4.19
C MET A 102 -9.68 -12.48 2.98
N GLN A 103 -10.95 -12.61 2.61
CA GLN A 103 -11.54 -11.84 1.53
C GLN A 103 -11.49 -10.33 1.76
N ALA A 104 -11.80 -9.89 2.98
CA ALA A 104 -11.70 -8.48 3.35
C ALA A 104 -10.25 -7.98 3.18
N VAL A 105 -9.26 -8.74 3.64
CA VAL A 105 -7.84 -8.42 3.47
C VAL A 105 -7.47 -8.29 1.99
N LYS A 106 -7.87 -9.26 1.15
CA LYS A 106 -7.61 -9.24 -0.30
C LYS A 106 -8.16 -7.98 -0.96
N GLU A 107 -9.44 -7.69 -0.73
CA GLU A 107 -10.10 -6.56 -1.36
C GLU A 107 -9.55 -5.22 -0.89
N ILE A 108 -9.24 -5.09 0.40
CA ILE A 108 -8.67 -3.87 0.96
C ILE A 108 -7.24 -3.68 0.42
N CYS A 109 -6.40 -4.71 0.40
CA CYS A 109 -5.05 -4.61 -0.16
C CYS A 109 -5.07 -4.22 -1.64
N TYR A 110 -6.04 -4.74 -2.40
CA TYR A 110 -6.24 -4.37 -3.80
C TYR A 110 -6.63 -2.90 -3.95
N GLU A 111 -7.65 -2.41 -3.21
CA GLU A 111 -8.05 -1.00 -3.27
C GLU A 111 -6.93 -0.06 -2.77
N VAL A 112 -6.18 -0.46 -1.74
CA VAL A 112 -5.01 0.27 -1.26
C VAL A 112 -3.96 0.41 -2.36
N ALA A 113 -3.65 -0.69 -3.05
CA ALA A 113 -2.67 -0.72 -4.11
C ALA A 113 -3.10 0.08 -5.35
N LEU A 114 -4.39 0.09 -5.68
CA LEU A 114 -4.96 0.94 -6.73
C LEU A 114 -4.83 2.44 -6.44
N ASN A 115 -4.78 2.82 -5.16
CA ASN A 115 -4.61 4.21 -4.72
C ASN A 115 -3.16 4.51 -4.29
N ASP A 116 -2.18 3.84 -4.91
CA ASP A 116 -0.75 4.04 -4.67
C ASP A 116 -0.32 3.91 -3.20
N PHE A 117 -1.05 3.17 -2.38
CA PHE A 117 -0.76 2.99 -0.94
C PHE A 117 -0.84 4.28 -0.11
N LYS A 118 -1.56 5.31 -0.58
CA LYS A 118 -1.69 6.62 0.10
C LYS A 118 -2.62 6.63 1.32
N HIS A 119 -3.23 5.50 1.64
CA HIS A 119 -4.19 5.44 2.73
C HIS A 119 -3.52 5.72 4.07
N SER A 120 -4.28 6.19 5.06
CA SER A 120 -3.82 6.28 6.44
C SER A 120 -4.23 5.03 7.23
N LYS A 121 -3.64 4.87 8.43
CA LYS A 121 -4.07 3.83 9.38
C LYS A 121 -5.56 3.88 9.68
N GLN A 122 -6.08 5.08 9.90
CA GLN A 122 -7.49 5.30 10.22
C GLN A 122 -8.38 4.94 9.03
N GLU A 123 -7.94 5.23 7.81
CA GLU A 123 -8.67 4.85 6.59
C GLU A 123 -8.70 3.33 6.38
N ILE A 124 -7.59 2.63 6.65
CA ILE A 124 -7.56 1.15 6.61
C ILE A 124 -8.50 0.55 7.66
N GLU A 125 -8.50 1.09 8.87
CA GLU A 125 -9.41 0.65 9.93
C GLU A 125 -10.87 0.88 9.52
N ALA A 126 -11.20 2.05 8.97
CA ALA A 126 -12.53 2.36 8.45
C ALA A 126 -12.95 1.42 7.31
N MET A 127 -12.07 1.17 6.34
CA MET A 127 -12.32 0.20 5.27
C MET A 127 -12.56 -1.21 5.81
N SER A 128 -11.78 -1.64 6.80
CA SER A 128 -11.92 -2.94 7.44
C SER A 128 -13.27 -3.09 8.15
N VAL A 129 -13.72 -2.05 8.85
CA VAL A 129 -15.06 -2.03 9.47
C VAL A 129 -16.16 -2.14 8.41
N ILE A 130 -16.10 -1.32 7.36
CA ILE A 130 -17.13 -1.30 6.30
C ILE A 130 -17.18 -2.64 5.58
N LYS A 131 -16.02 -3.17 5.18
CA LYS A 131 -15.89 -4.41 4.40
C LYS A 131 -16.30 -5.63 5.23
N MET A 132 -15.90 -5.71 6.50
CA MET A 132 -16.35 -6.80 7.39
C MET A 132 -17.85 -6.74 7.64
N LYS A 133 -18.43 -5.55 7.90
CA LYS A 133 -19.89 -5.41 8.07
C LYS A 133 -20.65 -5.78 6.81
N GLU A 134 -20.13 -5.43 5.64
CA GLU A 134 -20.68 -5.83 4.35
C GLU A 134 -20.69 -7.35 4.20
N LEU A 135 -19.54 -8.02 4.36
CA LEU A 135 -19.41 -9.47 4.20
C LEU A 135 -20.26 -10.23 5.23
N CYS A 136 -20.27 -9.80 6.50
CA CYS A 136 -21.12 -10.39 7.52
C CYS A 136 -22.60 -10.25 7.19
N ARG A 137 -23.04 -9.11 6.64
CA ARG A 137 -24.42 -8.89 6.20
C ARG A 137 -24.80 -9.76 5.01
N THR A 138 -23.92 -9.88 4.01
CA THR A 138 -24.21 -10.65 2.79
C THR A 138 -24.24 -12.15 3.05
N TYR A 139 -23.43 -12.66 3.97
CA TYR A 139 -23.32 -14.09 4.28
C TYR A 139 -24.07 -14.50 5.56
N GLY A 140 -24.80 -13.59 6.20
CA GLY A 140 -25.64 -13.87 7.37
C GLY A 140 -24.86 -14.29 8.63
N LYS A 141 -23.56 -14.02 8.69
CA LYS A 141 -22.68 -14.35 9.82
C LYS A 141 -22.52 -13.11 10.71
N ARG A 142 -23.35 -12.97 11.74
CA ARG A 142 -23.12 -12.04 12.86
C ARG A 142 -22.59 -12.82 14.05
N ASP A 143 -21.42 -12.47 14.58
CA ASP A 143 -21.07 -12.86 15.95
C ASP A 143 -20.85 -11.62 16.82
N ALA A 144 -20.90 -11.80 18.14
CA ALA A 144 -20.76 -10.75 19.14
C ALA A 144 -19.39 -10.04 19.12
N ASN A 145 -18.38 -10.61 18.46
CA ASN A 145 -17.00 -10.14 18.52
C ASN A 145 -16.55 -9.33 17.29
N GLU A 146 -17.49 -8.65 16.62
CA GLU A 146 -17.25 -7.82 15.42
C GLU A 146 -16.06 -6.88 15.59
N LYS A 147 -15.88 -6.32 16.80
CA LYS A 147 -14.78 -5.39 17.13
C LYS A 147 -13.39 -5.98 16.98
N GLU A 148 -13.20 -7.26 17.26
CA GLU A 148 -11.88 -7.90 17.15
C GLU A 148 -11.57 -8.31 15.71
N TRP A 149 -12.59 -8.54 14.89
CA TRP A 149 -12.39 -9.08 13.55
C TRP A 149 -11.92 -8.06 12.54
N TRP A 150 -12.55 -6.88 12.51
CA TRP A 150 -12.08 -5.82 11.62
C TRP A 150 -10.72 -5.29 12.06
N LYS A 151 -10.38 -5.37 13.35
CA LYS A 151 -9.03 -5.05 13.85
C LYS A 151 -8.00 -6.05 13.37
N ALA A 152 -8.32 -7.35 13.37
CA ALA A 152 -7.45 -8.38 12.80
C ALA A 152 -7.25 -8.16 11.30
N VAL A 153 -8.33 -7.90 10.55
CA VAL A 153 -8.25 -7.58 9.11
C VAL A 153 -7.41 -6.32 8.87
N ALA A 154 -7.62 -5.24 9.64
CA ALA A 154 -6.84 -4.01 9.51
C ALA A 154 -5.35 -4.25 9.77
N ARG A 155 -5.03 -5.09 10.77
CA ARG A 155 -3.66 -5.51 11.06
C ARG A 155 -3.07 -6.33 9.92
N ASP A 156 -3.78 -7.34 9.41
CA ASP A 156 -3.28 -8.19 8.32
C ASP A 156 -3.06 -7.40 7.02
N VAL A 157 -3.93 -6.42 6.75
CA VAL A 157 -3.75 -5.45 5.66
C VAL A 157 -2.50 -4.61 5.91
N TRP A 158 -2.36 -4.01 7.10
CA TRP A 158 -1.19 -3.21 7.46
C TRP A 158 0.11 -4.03 7.33
N ASP A 159 0.07 -5.24 7.87
CA ASP A 159 0.88 -6.41 7.58
C ASP A 159 1.42 -6.35 6.16
N THR A 160 0.49 -6.60 5.25
CA THR A 160 0.74 -6.94 3.86
C THR A 160 1.20 -5.77 3.02
N VAL A 161 0.60 -4.59 3.21
CA VAL A 161 0.85 -3.43 2.35
C VAL A 161 1.64 -2.31 3.01
N GLY A 162 1.84 -2.31 4.33
CA GLY A 162 2.72 -1.36 5.07
C GLY A 162 2.37 0.10 4.87
N VAL A 163 1.08 0.40 4.85
CA VAL A 163 0.57 1.73 4.57
C VAL A 163 0.86 2.66 5.73
N GLY A 164 1.46 3.82 5.48
CA GLY A 164 1.60 4.88 6.50
C GLY A 164 2.89 4.89 7.31
N GLU A 165 4.01 4.45 6.75
CA GLU A 165 5.35 4.93 7.13
C GLU A 165 6.16 5.38 5.91
N GLU A 166 5.52 6.05 4.95
CA GLU A 166 6.28 6.97 4.10
C GLU A 166 6.36 8.32 4.81
N ASP A 167 7.23 8.42 5.82
CA ASP A 167 8.03 9.64 6.01
C ASP A 167 9.19 9.53 7.03
N ASP A 168 9.95 8.42 7.07
CA ASP A 168 11.28 8.48 7.72
C ASP A 168 12.43 7.82 6.94
N SER A 169 12.20 7.12 5.85
CA SER A 169 13.32 6.67 4.99
C SER A 169 13.87 7.76 4.05
N GLY A 170 13.08 8.81 3.75
CA GLY A 170 13.52 9.94 2.92
C GLY A 170 14.01 11.14 3.74
N LYS A 171 13.35 11.43 4.88
CA LYS A 171 13.73 12.49 5.81
C LYS A 171 14.64 12.00 6.91
N GLY A 172 14.40 10.83 7.49
CA GLY A 172 15.32 10.16 8.41
C GLY A 172 16.59 9.72 7.70
N GLY A 173 16.57 9.30 6.43
CA GLY A 173 17.82 9.06 5.67
C GLY A 173 18.67 10.33 5.48
N VAL A 174 18.04 11.47 5.18
CA VAL A 174 18.74 12.76 5.06
C VAL A 174 19.13 13.33 6.42
N GLN A 175 18.31 13.15 7.47
CA GLN A 175 18.59 13.60 8.83
C GLN A 175 19.62 12.71 9.53
N ASP A 176 19.62 11.40 9.29
CA ASP A 176 20.61 10.44 9.75
C ASP A 176 21.93 10.67 9.02
N LEU A 177 21.89 10.90 7.70
CA LEU A 177 23.08 11.33 6.96
C LEU A 177 23.60 12.68 7.48
N LYS A 178 22.72 13.63 7.77
CA LYS A 178 23.08 14.93 8.36
C LYS A 178 23.69 14.76 9.75
N ALA A 179 23.08 13.96 10.62
CA ALA A 179 23.59 13.66 11.95
C ALA A 179 24.95 12.93 11.88
N HIS A 180 25.13 12.07 10.88
CA HIS A 180 26.39 11.38 10.65
C HIS A 180 27.47 12.35 10.13
N ILE A 181 27.12 13.29 9.25
CA ILE A 181 28.01 14.38 8.82
C ILE A 181 28.38 15.28 10.01
N ASP A 182 27.43 15.64 10.86
CA ASP A 182 27.68 16.44 12.06
C ASP A 182 28.62 15.69 13.01
N LYS A 183 28.39 14.40 13.25
CA LYS A 183 29.26 13.55 14.08
C LYS A 183 30.68 13.40 13.50
N LEU A 184 30.81 13.26 12.18
CA LEU A 184 32.11 13.22 11.52
C LEU A 184 32.82 14.58 11.62
N THR A 185 32.07 15.68 11.59
CA THR A 185 32.59 17.03 11.77
C THR A 185 33.11 17.24 13.19
N ASP A 186 32.37 16.77 14.20
CA ASP A 186 32.80 16.81 15.61
C ASP A 186 34.07 15.99 15.83
N ILE A 187 34.13 14.77 15.28
CA ILE A 187 35.33 13.92 15.34
C ILE A 187 36.52 14.63 14.67
N LEU A 188 36.31 15.29 13.52
CA LEU A 188 37.37 16.00 12.82
C LEU A 188 37.89 17.20 13.63
N GLN A 189 37.00 17.95 14.29
CA GLN A 189 37.39 19.06 15.19
C GLN A 189 38.17 18.56 16.39
N GLU A 190 37.73 17.47 17.01
CA GLU A 190 38.43 16.84 18.14
C GLU A 190 39.84 16.37 17.73
N VAL A 191 39.97 15.68 16.58
CA VAL A 191 41.28 15.26 16.05
C VAL A 191 42.19 16.47 15.77
N LYS A 192 41.62 17.59 15.30
CA LYS A 192 42.37 18.82 15.07
C LYS A 192 42.89 19.43 16.37
N LEU A 193 42.07 19.46 17.42
CA LEU A 193 42.47 19.94 18.75
C LEU A 193 43.59 19.05 19.33
N GLN A 194 43.43 17.73 19.25
CA GLN A 194 44.44 16.78 19.72
C GLN A 194 45.77 16.93 18.97
N ASN A 195 45.76 17.17 17.66
CA ASN A 195 46.98 17.43 16.90
C ASN A 195 47.66 18.72 17.34
N ASN A 196 46.91 19.80 17.54
CA ASN A 196 47.49 21.06 18.01
C ASN A 196 48.15 20.91 19.39
N MET A 197 47.51 20.19 20.32
CA MET A 197 48.10 19.92 21.64
C MET A 197 49.39 19.09 21.52
N LYS A 198 49.40 18.05 20.68
CA LYS A 198 50.60 17.25 20.44
C LYS A 198 51.72 18.06 19.78
N ASP A 199 51.40 18.98 18.88
CA ASP A 199 52.39 19.87 18.26
C ASP A 199 53.02 20.83 19.28
N GLU A 200 52.24 21.33 20.24
CA GLU A 200 52.74 22.14 21.35
C GLU A 200 53.64 21.33 22.29
N GLU A 201 53.27 20.09 22.61
CA GLU A 201 54.12 19.18 23.38
C GLU A 201 55.42 18.87 22.66
N ILE A 202 55.37 18.56 21.36
CA ILE A 202 56.55 18.32 20.53
C ILE A 202 57.43 19.57 20.51
N ARG A 203 56.85 20.77 20.39
CA ARG A 203 57.59 22.03 20.43
C ARG A 203 58.27 22.23 21.79
N ALA A 204 57.54 22.02 22.89
CA ALA A 204 58.08 22.13 24.23
C ALA A 204 59.21 21.12 24.50
N LEU A 205 59.07 19.88 24.02
CA LEU A 205 60.10 18.85 24.11
C LEU A 205 61.33 19.22 23.29
N ARG A 206 61.15 19.70 22.05
CA ARG A 206 62.24 20.19 21.20
C ARG A 206 62.98 21.36 21.85
N ASP A 207 62.26 22.33 22.41
CA ASP A 207 62.87 23.48 23.10
C ASP A 207 63.67 23.06 24.33
N ARG A 208 63.18 22.08 25.10
CA ARG A 208 63.93 21.49 26.22
C ARG A 208 65.18 20.76 25.75
N MET A 209 65.09 20.00 24.66
CA MET A 209 66.24 19.30 24.07
C MET A 209 67.34 20.29 23.67
N VAL A 210 66.98 21.38 22.97
CA VAL A 210 67.94 22.43 22.57
C VAL A 210 68.59 23.10 23.79
N LYS A 211 67.84 23.32 24.88
CA LYS A 211 68.41 23.85 26.13
C LYS A 211 69.39 22.87 26.77
N MET A 212 69.10 21.57 26.76
CA MET A 212 70.03 20.55 27.25
C MET A 212 71.30 20.47 26.39
N GLU A 213 71.18 20.51 25.05
CA GLU A 213 72.32 20.53 24.12
C GLU A 213 73.27 21.71 24.37
N ARG A 214 72.77 22.87 24.81
CA ARG A 214 73.60 24.04 25.15
C ARG A 214 74.38 23.90 26.46
N VAL A 215 73.92 23.06 27.37
CA VAL A 215 74.52 22.89 28.71
C VAL A 215 75.45 21.69 28.75
N MET A 216 75.28 20.72 27.85
CA MET A 216 76.22 19.63 27.70
C MET A 216 77.47 20.12 26.94
N PRO A 217 78.67 20.05 27.52
CA PRO A 217 79.88 20.25 26.73
C PRO A 217 79.91 19.14 25.68
N VAL A 218 79.90 19.52 24.39
CA VAL A 218 80.21 18.60 23.30
C VAL A 218 81.67 18.21 23.49
N THR A 219 81.90 17.09 24.16
CA THR A 219 83.19 16.39 24.11
C THR A 219 83.33 15.89 22.69
N GLN A 220 84.06 16.68 21.89
CA GLN A 220 84.66 16.24 20.64
C GLN A 220 85.87 15.36 20.95
#